data_AF-A0A1Z4V1D4-F1
#
_entry.id   AF-A0A1Z4V1D4-F1
#
_cell.length_a   1.000
_cell.length_b   1.000
_cell.length_c   1.000
_cell.angle_alpha   90.00
_cell.angle_beta   90.00
_cell.angle_gamma   90.00
#
_symmetry.space_group_name_H-M   'P 1'
#
loop_
_entity.id
_entity.type
_entity.pdbx_description
1 polymer ?
#
loop_
_entity_poly.entity_id
_entity_poly.type
_entity_poly.pdbx_seq_one_letter_code
_entity_poly.pdbx_strand_id
1 'polypeptide(L)'
;MKPADLTTTVIDDWDVFLPKNHQNQPIDDQAYRIFDPLWQPAILSWFGREDVPQESKEAFIQALVNFEDGCVSYQGKGFYGYRAYFLAAAAIAQFPESAKADNIVQQLVNWKLDYYCFNSIEQQVTVGLQETDKTKAIDTLVQSINTLQQNFTLFLAITSLETIGSGSEKAISALIKLFDTSEDKDISRRVVKSLGKVGYGNEQAISALVKIITTSDNNDIRKQATESLGEIGYGNEQAISALVQILDTAQNDAIYWQVAESLGKIGIGNEKAISALVQLLDTSGNKYTRWLAGYRLGKIDNNHEKAVILQAATTPEKIEPDHEKAIADLIQILNVSEDDEAISQALYTLGELGKGDAKAISALCQLLDTSENEYILVQVAESLGNIDPGNEKAISALLQIINTSENDEIIVYAVESLGNIGMNNEKAIAALVQLLDKSQNEYTHKLAAKSLGKIVTSNKDIFLVVQALRSYKLDSEDYDLIWNCAQNMPYPEFYQAWHHS
;
A
#
# COMPACT_ATOMS: atom_id res chain seq x y z
N MET A 1 11.87 -25.44 -18.85
CA MET A 1 10.97 -26.50 -18.32
C MET A 1 10.01 -25.83 -17.35
N LYS A 2 8.71 -25.93 -17.59
CA LYS A 2 7.69 -25.37 -16.70
C LYS A 2 7.36 -26.38 -15.59
N PRO A 3 6.83 -25.95 -14.43
CA PRO A 3 6.42 -26.87 -13.36
C PRO A 3 5.47 -27.98 -13.85
N ALA A 4 4.59 -27.66 -14.81
CA ALA A 4 3.68 -28.61 -15.45
C ALA A 4 4.39 -29.77 -16.18
N ASP A 5 5.62 -29.56 -16.65
CA ASP A 5 6.43 -30.56 -17.35
C ASP A 5 7.07 -31.58 -16.39
N LEU A 6 6.99 -31.36 -15.06
CA LEU A 6 7.44 -32.27 -14.01
C LEU A 6 6.30 -32.98 -13.28
N THR A 7 5.06 -32.87 -13.76
CA THR A 7 3.87 -33.49 -13.13
C THR A 7 3.96 -35.02 -12.99
N THR A 8 4.96 -35.65 -13.60
CA THR A 8 5.25 -37.10 -13.52
C THR A 8 6.57 -37.45 -12.82
N THR A 9 7.39 -36.46 -12.41
CA THR A 9 8.72 -36.72 -11.84
C THR A 9 8.76 -36.24 -10.40
N VAL A 10 8.96 -37.17 -9.46
CA VAL A 10 9.12 -36.85 -8.05
C VAL A 10 10.46 -36.11 -7.87
N ILE A 11 10.40 -34.84 -7.44
CA ILE A 11 11.60 -34.05 -7.13
C ILE A 11 12.03 -34.40 -5.70
N ASP A 12 13.03 -35.25 -5.54
CA ASP A 12 13.50 -35.66 -4.21
C ASP A 12 14.58 -34.75 -3.65
N ASP A 13 15.39 -34.13 -4.51
CA ASP A 13 16.46 -33.21 -4.12
C ASP A 13 16.09 -31.75 -4.40
N TRP A 14 16.23 -30.89 -3.39
CA TRP A 14 16.00 -29.45 -3.51
C TRP A 14 17.05 -28.72 -4.36
N ASP A 15 18.16 -29.38 -4.73
CA ASP A 15 19.14 -28.84 -5.69
C ASP A 15 18.50 -28.46 -7.03
N VAL A 16 17.36 -29.08 -7.38
CA VAL A 16 16.54 -28.69 -8.52
C VAL A 16 16.02 -27.25 -8.38
N PHE A 17 15.72 -26.79 -7.17
CA PHE A 17 15.17 -25.46 -6.92
C PHE A 17 16.25 -24.39 -6.75
N LEU A 18 17.32 -24.73 -6.01
CA LEU A 18 18.44 -23.86 -5.68
C LEU A 18 19.74 -24.65 -5.76
N PRO A 19 20.69 -24.25 -6.63
CA PRO A 19 22.00 -24.87 -6.67
C PRO A 19 22.74 -24.87 -5.33
N LYS A 20 23.11 -26.05 -4.83
CA LYS A 20 23.83 -26.23 -3.56
C LYS A 20 25.23 -25.60 -3.53
N ASN A 21 25.85 -25.45 -4.69
CA ASN A 21 27.19 -24.89 -4.86
C ASN A 21 27.20 -23.38 -5.09
N HIS A 22 26.05 -22.69 -4.96
CA HIS A 22 25.98 -21.24 -5.07
C HIS A 22 26.89 -20.55 -4.03
N GLN A 23 27.65 -19.55 -4.50
CA GLN A 23 28.58 -18.76 -3.69
C GLN A 23 28.53 -17.30 -4.12
N ASN A 24 27.56 -16.54 -3.62
CA ASN A 24 27.44 -15.08 -3.78
C ASN A 24 27.34 -14.59 -5.25
N GLN A 25 27.25 -15.51 -6.20
CA GLN A 25 27.12 -15.26 -7.63
C GLN A 25 26.29 -16.37 -8.29
N PRO A 26 25.55 -16.06 -9.36
CA PRO A 26 24.85 -17.06 -10.16
C PRO A 26 25.85 -18.03 -10.79
N ILE A 27 25.42 -19.28 -10.96
CA ILE A 27 26.19 -20.28 -11.69
C ILE A 27 25.64 -20.37 -13.11
N ASP A 28 26.54 -20.28 -14.09
CA ASP A 28 26.20 -20.38 -15.51
C ASP A 28 25.40 -21.67 -15.79
N ASP A 29 24.38 -21.55 -16.65
CA ASP A 29 23.49 -22.63 -17.07
C ASP A 29 22.67 -23.31 -15.95
N GLN A 30 22.65 -22.76 -14.73
CA GLN A 30 21.80 -23.24 -13.64
C GLN A 30 20.65 -22.29 -13.33
N ALA A 31 19.48 -22.88 -13.03
CA ALA A 31 18.25 -22.14 -12.79
C ALA A 31 17.98 -21.95 -11.30
N TYR A 32 17.76 -20.70 -10.88
CA TYR A 32 17.35 -20.32 -9.54
C TYR A 32 15.82 -20.25 -9.44
N ARG A 33 15.18 -21.43 -9.40
CA ARG A 33 13.71 -21.55 -9.41
C ARG A 33 13.05 -20.97 -8.16
N ILE A 34 13.81 -20.81 -7.08
CA ILE A 34 13.36 -20.11 -5.87
C ILE A 34 12.92 -18.65 -6.10
N PHE A 35 13.32 -18.04 -7.23
CA PHE A 35 12.93 -16.68 -7.61
C PHE A 35 11.88 -16.62 -8.73
N ASP A 36 11.42 -17.77 -9.22
CA ASP A 36 10.38 -17.86 -10.24
C ASP A 36 9.03 -18.11 -9.56
N PRO A 37 8.07 -17.16 -9.62
CA PRO A 37 6.75 -17.30 -9.00
C PRO A 37 5.99 -18.57 -9.44
N LEU A 38 6.26 -19.09 -10.65
CA LEU A 38 5.62 -20.31 -11.13
C LEU A 38 6.04 -21.55 -10.32
N TRP A 39 7.23 -21.55 -9.72
CA TRP A 39 7.74 -22.66 -8.93
C TRP A 39 7.41 -22.56 -7.44
N GLN A 40 6.96 -21.41 -6.95
CA GLN A 40 6.65 -21.21 -5.54
C GLN A 40 5.65 -22.26 -5.00
N PRO A 41 4.52 -22.58 -5.67
CA PRO A 41 3.61 -23.62 -5.19
C PRO A 41 4.26 -25.01 -5.12
N ALA A 42 5.11 -25.36 -6.08
CA ALA A 42 5.82 -26.64 -6.10
C ALA A 42 6.85 -26.74 -4.97
N ILE A 43 7.58 -25.66 -4.70
CA ILE A 43 8.55 -25.57 -3.60
C ILE A 43 7.86 -25.68 -2.25
N LEU A 44 6.77 -24.94 -2.03
CA LEU A 44 6.01 -25.00 -0.79
C LEU A 44 5.39 -26.40 -0.58
N SER A 45 4.85 -27.01 -1.64
CA SER A 45 4.35 -28.39 -1.56
C SER A 45 5.46 -29.40 -1.24
N TRP A 46 6.69 -29.18 -1.73
CA TRP A 46 7.83 -30.03 -1.40
C TRP A 46 8.17 -29.98 0.10
N PHE A 47 8.04 -28.83 0.77
CA PHE A 47 8.23 -28.74 2.23
C PHE A 47 7.16 -29.50 3.02
N GLY A 48 5.93 -29.61 2.51
CA GLY A 48 4.83 -30.33 3.15
C GLY A 48 4.87 -31.86 3.00
N ARG A 49 5.74 -32.39 2.13
CA ARG A 49 5.82 -33.83 1.84
C ARG A 49 6.39 -34.65 3.00
N GLU A 50 5.71 -35.72 3.41
CA GLU A 50 6.17 -36.61 4.50
C GLU A 50 7.37 -37.49 4.11
N ASP A 51 7.51 -37.81 2.82
CA ASP A 51 8.56 -38.67 2.28
C ASP A 51 9.92 -37.97 2.11
N VAL A 52 9.95 -36.64 2.21
CA VAL A 52 11.18 -35.85 2.21
C VAL A 52 11.79 -35.80 3.62
N PRO A 53 13.06 -36.21 3.83
CA PRO A 53 13.70 -36.18 5.13
C PRO A 53 13.71 -34.78 5.76
N GLN A 54 13.43 -34.69 7.07
CA GLN A 54 13.47 -33.42 7.81
C GLN A 54 14.83 -32.71 7.69
N GLU A 55 15.94 -33.46 7.72
CA GLU A 55 17.29 -32.91 7.53
C GLU A 55 17.44 -32.21 6.17
N SER A 56 16.83 -32.75 5.11
CA SER A 56 16.86 -32.13 3.78
C SER A 56 16.05 -30.84 3.74
N LYS A 57 14.89 -30.80 4.39
CA LYS A 57 14.09 -29.57 4.54
C LYS A 57 14.84 -28.50 5.33
N GLU A 58 15.47 -28.91 6.43
CA GLU A 58 16.29 -28.03 7.28
C GLU A 58 17.48 -27.45 6.54
N ALA A 59 18.17 -28.26 5.74
CA ALA A 59 19.27 -27.81 4.89
C ALA A 59 18.79 -26.81 3.84
N PHE A 60 17.62 -27.05 3.24
CA PHE A 60 17.07 -26.13 2.24
C PHE A 60 16.66 -24.78 2.87
N ILE A 61 15.96 -24.79 4.02
CA ILE A 61 15.65 -23.55 4.77
C ILE A 61 16.93 -22.82 5.14
N GLN A 62 17.97 -23.53 5.59
CA GLN A 62 19.25 -22.91 5.92
C GLN A 62 19.87 -22.19 4.70
N ALA A 63 19.82 -22.83 3.53
CA ALA A 63 20.34 -22.28 2.29
C ALA A 63 19.55 -21.02 1.86
N LEU A 64 18.22 -21.03 2.00
CA LEU A 64 17.38 -19.86 1.73
C LEU A 64 17.66 -18.70 2.70
N VAL A 65 17.75 -18.99 4.00
CA VAL A 65 18.00 -17.99 5.05
C VAL A 65 19.37 -17.34 4.90
N ASN A 66 20.38 -18.12 4.49
CA ASN A 66 21.76 -17.67 4.31
C ASN A 66 22.07 -17.26 2.87
N PHE A 67 21.07 -17.15 1.99
CA PHE A 67 21.32 -16.79 0.61
C PHE A 67 21.94 -15.39 0.54
N GLU A 68 23.13 -15.33 -0.04
CA GLU A 68 23.88 -14.11 -0.31
C GLU A 68 23.96 -13.95 -1.82
N ASP A 69 23.59 -12.79 -2.35
CA ASP A 69 23.48 -12.57 -3.79
C ASP A 69 24.65 -11.77 -4.37
N GLY A 70 25.62 -11.41 -3.53
CA GLY A 70 26.76 -10.56 -3.88
C GLY A 70 26.42 -9.08 -4.08
N CYS A 71 25.15 -8.70 -3.98
CA CYS A 71 24.68 -7.33 -4.18
C CYS A 71 24.86 -6.48 -2.91
N VAL A 72 24.54 -5.18 -2.99
CA VAL A 72 24.62 -4.30 -1.82
C VAL A 72 23.71 -4.81 -0.70
N SER A 73 24.28 -4.97 0.50
CA SER A 73 23.53 -5.43 1.67
C SER A 73 22.81 -4.28 2.36
N TYR A 74 21.50 -4.39 2.50
CA TYR A 74 20.70 -3.60 3.43
C TYR A 74 20.32 -4.49 4.62
N GLN A 75 20.64 -4.03 5.84
CA GLN A 75 20.46 -4.80 7.08
C GLN A 75 20.97 -6.25 7.02
N GLY A 76 22.10 -6.45 6.36
CA GLY A 76 22.77 -7.75 6.25
C GLY A 76 22.23 -8.66 5.15
N LYS A 77 21.35 -8.19 4.25
CA LYS A 77 20.88 -8.95 3.08
C LYS A 77 20.88 -8.13 1.81
N GLY A 78 21.26 -8.74 0.70
CA GLY A 78 20.99 -8.20 -0.63
C GLY A 78 19.55 -8.47 -1.08
N PHE A 79 19.20 -7.98 -2.26
CA PHE A 79 17.85 -8.02 -2.81
C PHE A 79 17.31 -9.46 -2.93
N TYR A 80 18.07 -10.37 -3.51
CA TYR A 80 17.69 -11.77 -3.66
C TYR A 80 17.86 -12.55 -2.36
N GLY A 81 18.72 -12.07 -1.45
CA GLY A 81 18.78 -12.56 -0.08
C GLY A 81 17.48 -12.35 0.69
N TYR A 82 16.86 -11.17 0.56
CA TYR A 82 15.51 -10.92 1.11
C TYR A 82 14.45 -11.81 0.46
N ARG A 83 14.45 -11.92 -0.88
CA ARG A 83 13.51 -12.79 -1.60
C ARG A 83 13.60 -14.25 -1.16
N ALA A 84 14.81 -14.79 -1.03
CA ALA A 84 15.04 -16.13 -0.52
C ALA A 84 14.56 -16.29 0.94
N TYR A 85 14.76 -15.25 1.77
CA TYR A 85 14.28 -15.26 3.15
C TYR A 85 12.74 -15.27 3.24
N PHE A 86 12.04 -14.52 2.40
CA PHE A 86 10.57 -14.55 2.36
C PHE A 86 10.04 -15.92 1.90
N LEU A 87 10.72 -16.57 0.96
CA LEU A 87 10.38 -17.96 0.60
C LEU A 87 10.64 -18.92 1.77
N ALA A 88 11.73 -18.73 2.53
CA ALA A 88 11.98 -19.51 3.74
C ALA A 88 10.87 -19.30 4.77
N ALA A 89 10.39 -18.07 4.96
CA ALA A 89 9.28 -17.78 5.84
C ALA A 89 7.98 -18.47 5.41
N ALA A 90 7.63 -18.41 4.13
CA ALA A 90 6.47 -19.13 3.60
C ALA A 90 6.61 -20.66 3.75
N ALA A 91 7.83 -21.20 3.63
CA ALA A 91 8.11 -22.62 3.84
C ALA A 91 7.82 -23.08 5.28
N ILE A 92 7.98 -22.21 6.29
CA ILE A 92 7.68 -22.55 7.69
C ILE A 92 6.20 -22.89 7.89
N ALA A 93 5.28 -22.32 7.13
CA ALA A 93 3.86 -22.71 7.21
C ALA A 93 3.61 -24.17 6.78
N GLN A 94 4.48 -24.74 5.93
CA GLN A 94 4.42 -26.13 5.49
C GLN A 94 5.29 -27.07 6.34
N PHE A 95 6.26 -26.52 7.06
CA PHE A 95 7.17 -27.24 7.94
C PHE A 95 7.38 -26.48 9.27
N PRO A 96 6.34 -26.39 10.14
CA PRO A 96 6.36 -25.56 11.35
C PRO A 96 7.30 -26.09 12.45
N GLU A 97 7.63 -27.39 12.40
CA GLU A 97 8.59 -28.04 13.31
C GLU A 97 10.04 -27.67 13.03
N SER A 98 10.30 -26.81 12.05
CA SER A 98 11.67 -26.42 11.74
C SER A 98 12.35 -25.77 12.95
N ALA A 99 13.57 -26.19 13.23
CA ALA A 99 14.41 -25.60 14.27
C ALA A 99 14.72 -24.11 14.03
N LYS A 100 14.48 -23.61 12.81
CA LYS A 100 14.71 -22.21 12.41
C LYS A 100 13.44 -21.36 12.41
N ALA A 101 12.26 -21.96 12.59
CA ALA A 101 10.98 -21.28 12.51
C ALA A 101 10.93 -20.02 13.39
N ASP A 102 11.30 -20.17 14.67
CA ASP A 102 11.24 -19.06 15.64
C ASP A 102 12.19 -17.92 15.26
N ASN A 103 13.41 -18.24 14.82
CA ASN A 103 14.38 -17.23 14.39
C ASN A 103 13.92 -16.51 13.11
N ILE A 104 13.33 -17.24 12.17
CA ILE A 104 12.80 -16.66 10.93
C ILE A 104 11.68 -15.68 11.23
N VAL A 105 10.70 -16.11 12.03
CA VAL A 105 9.58 -15.28 12.47
C VAL A 105 10.06 -14.06 13.27
N GLN A 106 11.00 -14.26 14.20
CA GLN A 106 11.56 -13.16 14.99
C GLN A 106 12.24 -12.11 14.09
N GLN A 107 12.96 -12.54 13.07
CA GLN A 107 13.60 -11.61 12.13
C GLN A 107 12.59 -10.83 11.30
N LEU A 108 11.51 -11.47 10.84
CA LEU A 108 10.42 -10.75 10.16
C LEU A 108 9.81 -9.68 11.08
N VAL A 109 9.57 -10.02 12.35
CA VAL A 109 9.10 -9.05 13.34
C VAL A 109 10.13 -7.93 13.54
N ASN A 110 11.42 -8.24 13.64
CA ASN A 110 12.46 -7.21 13.77
C ASN A 110 12.45 -6.23 12.59
N TRP A 111 12.36 -6.72 11.35
CA TRP A 111 12.26 -5.86 10.17
C TRP A 111 10.95 -5.07 10.13
N LYS A 112 9.84 -5.65 10.58
CA LYS A 112 8.55 -4.97 10.64
C LYS A 112 8.55 -3.82 11.66
N LEU A 113 9.32 -3.97 12.74
CA LEU A 113 9.43 -2.99 13.82
C LEU A 113 10.58 -2.00 13.62
N ASP A 114 11.35 -2.13 12.55
CA ASP A 114 12.40 -1.18 12.20
C ASP A 114 11.82 0.02 11.47
N TYR A 115 11.91 1.18 12.11
CA TYR A 115 11.45 2.45 11.57
C TYR A 115 12.15 2.85 10.26
N TYR A 116 13.42 2.48 10.09
CA TYR A 116 14.20 2.86 8.93
C TYR A 116 14.10 1.86 7.78
N CYS A 117 13.28 0.80 7.94
CA CYS A 117 13.03 -0.20 6.90
C CYS A 117 12.48 0.47 5.65
N PHE A 118 13.10 0.22 4.49
CA PHE A 118 12.58 0.73 3.22
C PHE A 118 11.17 0.20 2.96
N ASN A 119 10.30 1.05 2.42
CA ASN A 119 8.88 0.75 2.21
C ASN A 119 8.68 -0.54 1.41
N SER A 120 9.49 -0.77 0.37
CA SER A 120 9.45 -1.99 -0.43
C SER A 120 9.70 -3.27 0.37
N ILE A 121 10.63 -3.22 1.35
CA ILE A 121 10.92 -4.36 2.22
C ILE A 121 9.81 -4.51 3.27
N GLU A 122 9.36 -3.41 3.87
CA GLU A 122 8.28 -3.40 4.86
C GLU A 122 6.99 -4.06 4.33
N GLN A 123 6.63 -3.76 3.08
CA GLN A 123 5.48 -4.37 2.41
C GLN A 123 5.65 -5.89 2.28
N GLN A 124 6.84 -6.35 1.91
CA GLN A 124 7.13 -7.78 1.72
C GLN A 124 7.28 -8.53 3.05
N VAL A 125 7.79 -7.87 4.09
CA VAL A 125 7.78 -8.38 5.46
C VAL A 125 6.33 -8.60 5.93
N THR A 126 5.43 -7.68 5.59
CA THR A 126 4.00 -7.81 5.92
C THR A 126 3.39 -9.05 5.27
N VAL A 127 3.68 -9.29 3.98
CA VAL A 127 3.27 -10.53 3.28
C VAL A 127 3.92 -11.76 3.93
N GLY A 128 5.22 -11.71 4.22
CA GLY A 128 5.94 -12.82 4.87
C GLY A 128 5.37 -13.18 6.25
N LEU A 129 4.91 -12.20 7.04
CA LEU A 129 4.22 -12.44 8.32
C LEU A 129 2.83 -13.08 8.15
N GLN A 130 2.18 -12.88 7.00
CA GLN A 130 0.90 -13.53 6.68
C GLN A 130 1.09 -14.97 6.17
N GLU A 131 2.16 -15.21 5.41
CA GLU A 131 2.44 -16.50 4.76
C GLU A 131 3.23 -17.49 5.63
N THR A 132 3.86 -17.02 6.72
CA THR A 132 4.59 -17.86 7.68
C THR A 132 3.65 -18.59 8.67
N ASP A 133 4.22 -19.24 9.68
CA ASP A 133 3.46 -19.71 10.85
C ASP A 133 2.83 -18.53 11.59
N LYS A 134 1.56 -18.29 11.28
CA LYS A 134 0.74 -17.21 11.82
C LYS A 134 0.65 -17.23 13.34
N THR A 135 0.60 -18.42 13.96
CA THR A 135 0.52 -18.54 15.42
C THR A 135 1.82 -18.06 16.06
N LYS A 136 2.97 -18.51 15.55
CA LYS A 136 4.28 -18.03 16.02
C LYS A 136 4.43 -16.52 15.80
N ALA A 137 4.06 -16.02 14.62
CA ALA A 137 4.15 -14.58 14.31
C ALA A 137 3.32 -13.72 15.27
N ILE A 138 2.09 -14.13 15.58
CA ILE A 138 1.26 -13.44 16.57
C ILE A 138 1.87 -13.54 17.97
N ASP A 139 2.34 -14.72 18.38
CA ASP A 139 2.97 -14.91 19.70
C ASP A 139 4.20 -14.02 19.87
N THR A 140 5.04 -13.90 18.84
CA THR A 140 6.20 -13.00 18.83
C THR A 140 5.79 -11.53 18.93
N LEU A 141 4.79 -11.07 18.16
CA LEU A 141 4.28 -9.70 18.26
C LEU A 141 3.65 -9.40 19.63
N VAL A 142 2.93 -10.35 20.20
CA VAL A 142 2.39 -10.25 21.56
C VAL A 142 3.52 -10.14 22.59
N GLN A 143 4.60 -10.89 22.42
CA GLN A 143 5.79 -10.76 23.27
C GLN A 143 6.43 -9.37 23.12
N SER A 144 6.54 -8.84 21.91
CA SER A 144 7.02 -7.47 21.66
C SER A 144 6.15 -6.44 22.37
N ILE A 145 4.82 -6.55 22.27
CA ILE A 145 3.88 -5.65 22.97
C ILE A 145 4.07 -5.66 24.49
N ASN A 146 4.33 -6.84 25.08
CA ASN A 146 4.52 -6.96 26.53
C ASN A 146 5.88 -6.47 27.03
N THR A 147 6.87 -6.32 26.16
CA THR A 147 8.26 -6.02 26.53
C THR A 147 8.72 -4.63 26.13
N LEU A 148 8.14 -4.06 25.07
CA LEU A 148 8.47 -2.73 24.59
C LEU A 148 7.96 -1.65 25.55
N GLN A 149 8.77 -0.61 25.74
CA GLN A 149 8.32 0.62 26.38
C GLN A 149 7.28 1.33 25.51
N GLN A 150 6.48 2.22 26.11
CA GLN A 150 5.51 3.05 25.37
C GLN A 150 6.25 4.02 24.44
N ASN A 151 6.50 3.58 23.21
CA ASN A 151 7.25 4.30 22.19
C ASN A 151 6.69 3.99 20.80
N PHE A 152 7.29 4.58 19.76
CA PHE A 152 6.87 4.36 18.38
C PHE A 152 6.98 2.89 17.93
N THR A 153 7.95 2.14 18.42
CA THR A 153 8.10 0.70 18.11
C THR A 153 6.91 -0.11 18.66
N LEU A 154 6.39 0.22 19.83
CA LEU A 154 5.16 -0.39 20.36
C LEU A 154 3.97 -0.11 19.42
N PHE A 155 3.87 1.10 18.88
CA PHE A 155 2.84 1.45 17.90
C PHE A 155 2.94 0.58 16.64
N LEU A 156 4.16 0.33 16.13
CA LEU A 156 4.38 -0.59 15.01
C LEU A 156 3.97 -2.03 15.35
N ALA A 157 4.23 -2.50 16.58
CA ALA A 157 3.82 -3.85 17.00
C ALA A 157 2.30 -3.99 17.08
N ILE A 158 1.60 -2.99 17.60
CA ILE A 158 0.14 -2.96 17.66
C ILE A 158 -0.45 -2.96 16.24
N THR A 159 0.05 -2.10 15.35
CA THR A 159 -0.44 -2.02 13.97
C THR A 159 -0.14 -3.28 13.16
N SER A 160 0.95 -3.99 13.47
CA SER A 160 1.27 -5.27 12.85
C SER A 160 0.24 -6.35 13.20
N LEU A 161 -0.28 -6.36 14.44
CA LEU A 161 -1.39 -7.24 14.83
C LEU A 161 -2.69 -6.92 14.07
N GLU A 162 -2.92 -5.68 13.63
CA GLU A 162 -4.09 -5.37 12.78
C GLU A 162 -4.10 -6.19 11.49
N THR A 163 -2.92 -6.59 10.99
CA THR A 163 -2.76 -7.29 9.72
C THR A 163 -2.82 -8.81 9.85
N ILE A 164 -2.21 -9.38 10.89
CA ILE A 164 -2.12 -10.84 11.06
C ILE A 164 -2.93 -11.37 12.25
N GLY A 165 -3.33 -10.51 13.20
CA GLY A 165 -3.96 -10.90 14.46
C GLY A 165 -5.48 -11.09 14.42
N SER A 166 -6.12 -10.93 13.25
CA SER A 166 -7.58 -11.07 13.13
C SER A 166 -8.08 -12.43 13.64
N GLY A 167 -9.00 -12.40 14.60
CA GLY A 167 -9.59 -13.56 15.26
C GLY A 167 -8.73 -14.20 16.35
N SER A 168 -7.53 -13.69 16.64
CA SER A 168 -6.64 -14.28 17.65
C SER A 168 -7.00 -13.82 19.07
N GLU A 169 -7.47 -14.75 19.90
CA GLU A 169 -7.77 -14.50 21.31
C GLU A 169 -6.54 -14.01 22.10
N LYS A 170 -5.34 -14.52 21.77
CA LYS A 170 -4.09 -14.08 22.39
C LYS A 170 -3.78 -12.62 22.05
N ALA A 171 -3.93 -12.24 20.77
CA ALA A 171 -3.73 -10.85 20.33
C ALA A 171 -4.74 -9.91 21.01
N ILE A 172 -6.02 -10.30 21.03
CA ILE A 172 -7.09 -9.54 21.68
C ILE A 172 -6.81 -9.36 23.18
N SER A 173 -6.45 -10.44 23.88
CA SER A 173 -6.12 -10.40 25.31
C SER A 173 -4.92 -9.51 25.61
N ALA A 174 -3.88 -9.56 24.77
CA ALA A 174 -2.70 -8.71 24.91
C ALA A 174 -3.02 -7.22 24.70
N LEU A 175 -3.86 -6.91 23.71
CA LEU A 175 -4.33 -5.54 23.46
C LEU A 175 -5.19 -5.02 24.62
N ILE A 176 -6.14 -5.81 25.13
CA ILE A 176 -6.95 -5.41 26.30
C ILE A 176 -6.05 -5.12 27.50
N LYS A 177 -5.09 -6.01 27.78
CA LYS A 177 -4.13 -5.82 28.87
C LYS A 177 -3.29 -4.55 28.68
N LEU A 178 -2.83 -4.28 27.46
CA LEU A 178 -2.07 -3.07 27.16
C LEU A 178 -2.91 -1.80 27.36
N PHE A 179 -4.19 -1.81 26.98
CA PHE A 179 -5.09 -0.69 27.26
C PHE A 179 -5.21 -0.42 28.77
N ASP A 180 -5.40 -1.48 29.56
CA ASP A 180 -5.58 -1.37 31.02
C ASP A 180 -4.30 -0.89 31.74
N THR A 181 -3.11 -1.09 31.16
CA THR A 181 -1.82 -0.69 31.76
C THR A 181 -1.21 0.58 31.17
N SER A 182 -1.73 1.09 30.05
CA SER A 182 -1.17 2.26 29.35
C SER A 182 -1.74 3.57 29.87
N GLU A 183 -0.85 4.49 30.25
CA GLU A 183 -1.20 5.88 30.58
C GLU A 183 -1.13 6.80 29.34
N ASP A 184 -0.44 6.36 28.28
CA ASP A 184 -0.34 7.08 27.01
C ASP A 184 -1.67 6.97 26.23
N LYS A 185 -2.28 8.13 26.00
CA LYS A 185 -3.57 8.27 25.32
C LYS A 185 -3.51 7.91 23.83
N ASP A 186 -2.38 8.13 23.16
CA ASP A 186 -2.20 7.80 21.75
C ASP A 186 -2.04 6.29 21.58
N ILE A 187 -1.29 5.63 22.48
CA ILE A 187 -1.22 4.17 22.55
C ILE A 187 -2.61 3.60 22.85
N SER A 188 -3.31 4.10 23.87
CA SER A 188 -4.65 3.61 24.22
C SER A 188 -5.64 3.76 23.06
N ARG A 189 -5.65 4.91 22.36
CA ARG A 189 -6.46 5.10 21.16
C ARG A 189 -6.12 4.12 20.05
N ARG A 190 -4.83 3.87 19.80
CA ARG A 190 -4.36 2.89 18.81
C ARG A 190 -4.79 1.46 19.17
N VAL A 191 -4.70 1.09 20.45
CA VAL A 191 -5.17 -0.21 20.94
C VAL A 191 -6.67 -0.38 20.71
N VAL A 192 -7.49 0.63 21.04
CA VAL A 192 -8.94 0.58 20.79
C VAL A 192 -9.25 0.39 19.31
N LYS A 193 -8.59 1.14 18.44
CA LYS A 193 -8.73 0.97 16.98
C LYS A 193 -8.33 -0.43 16.53
N SER A 194 -7.27 -0.99 17.10
CA SER A 194 -6.78 -2.33 16.74
C SER A 194 -7.73 -3.42 17.19
N LEU A 195 -8.38 -3.28 18.35
CA LEU A 195 -9.46 -4.18 18.79
C LEU A 195 -10.62 -4.22 17.78
N GLY A 196 -10.97 -3.08 17.17
CA GLY A 196 -11.97 -2.99 16.08
C GLY A 196 -11.58 -3.75 14.80
N LYS A 197 -10.28 -3.93 14.55
CA LYS A 197 -9.80 -4.66 13.37
C LYS A 197 -9.59 -6.14 13.62
N VAL A 198 -9.07 -6.49 14.80
CA VAL A 198 -8.70 -7.88 15.11
C VAL A 198 -9.82 -8.67 15.77
N GLY A 199 -10.82 -7.99 16.36
CA GLY A 199 -11.84 -8.58 17.21
C GLY A 199 -13.16 -8.92 16.54
N TYR A 200 -13.22 -9.11 15.22
CA TYR A 200 -14.49 -9.34 14.50
C TYR A 200 -15.29 -10.51 15.11
N GLY A 201 -16.50 -10.23 15.61
CA GLY A 201 -17.37 -11.20 16.26
C GLY A 201 -16.86 -11.77 17.60
N ASN A 202 -15.73 -11.28 18.12
CA ASN A 202 -15.16 -11.79 19.37
C ASN A 202 -15.80 -11.13 20.60
N GLU A 203 -16.39 -11.93 21.48
CA GLU A 203 -17.12 -11.45 22.66
C GLU A 203 -16.25 -10.69 23.67
N GLN A 204 -14.97 -11.07 23.82
CA GLN A 204 -14.04 -10.38 24.72
C GLN A 204 -13.71 -8.99 24.19
N ALA A 205 -13.44 -8.86 22.89
CA ALA A 205 -13.21 -7.58 22.24
C ALA A 205 -14.44 -6.67 22.33
N ILE A 206 -15.64 -7.21 22.04
CA ILE A 206 -16.92 -6.49 22.18
C ILE A 206 -17.11 -6.00 23.61
N SER A 207 -16.94 -6.88 24.60
CA SER A 207 -17.11 -6.52 26.02
C SER A 207 -16.11 -5.47 26.48
N ALA A 208 -14.86 -5.56 26.02
CA ALA A 208 -13.83 -4.56 26.31
C ALA A 208 -14.19 -3.19 25.71
N LEU A 209 -14.62 -3.13 24.45
CA LEU A 209 -15.04 -1.87 23.81
C LEU A 209 -16.26 -1.26 24.52
N VAL A 210 -17.25 -2.06 24.91
CA VAL A 210 -18.41 -1.60 25.70
C VAL A 210 -17.98 -1.02 27.05
N LYS A 211 -17.05 -1.68 27.75
CA LYS A 211 -16.47 -1.14 28.98
C LYS A 211 -15.77 0.20 28.72
N ILE A 212 -14.93 0.29 27.70
CA ILE A 212 -14.18 1.52 27.35
C ILE A 212 -15.12 2.70 27.07
N ILE A 213 -16.18 2.47 26.30
CA ILE A 213 -17.20 3.47 26.00
C ILE A 213 -17.80 4.05 27.30
N THR A 214 -18.05 3.20 28.29
CA THR A 214 -18.77 3.59 29.52
C THR A 214 -17.84 4.11 30.61
N THR A 215 -16.56 3.72 30.64
CA THR A 215 -15.63 4.05 31.73
C THR A 215 -14.54 5.06 31.35
N SER A 216 -14.28 5.30 30.06
CA SER A 216 -13.22 6.23 29.66
C SER A 216 -13.67 7.69 29.79
N ASP A 217 -12.86 8.51 30.46
CA ASP A 217 -13.08 9.97 30.54
C ASP A 217 -12.66 10.71 29.26
N ASN A 218 -11.95 10.05 28.34
CA ASN A 218 -11.47 10.65 27.11
C ASN A 218 -12.48 10.49 25.96
N ASN A 219 -13.01 11.62 25.48
CA ASN A 219 -13.95 11.66 24.36
C ASN A 219 -13.43 10.98 23.08
N ASP A 220 -12.15 11.13 22.74
CA ASP A 220 -11.58 10.56 21.52
C ASP A 220 -11.47 9.03 21.61
N ILE A 221 -11.14 8.51 22.81
CA ILE A 221 -11.09 7.07 23.07
C ILE A 221 -12.50 6.48 23.04
N ARG A 222 -13.49 7.14 23.66
CA ARG A 222 -14.90 6.72 23.57
C ARG A 222 -15.39 6.71 22.13
N LYS A 223 -15.11 7.76 21.36
CA LYS A 223 -15.48 7.84 19.94
C LYS A 223 -14.86 6.69 19.15
N GLN A 224 -13.55 6.46 19.30
CA GLN A 224 -12.87 5.35 18.63
C GLN A 224 -13.43 3.99 19.04
N ALA A 225 -13.83 3.81 20.31
CA ALA A 225 -14.41 2.57 20.80
C ALA A 225 -15.81 2.33 20.22
N THR A 226 -16.64 3.37 20.11
CA THR A 226 -17.94 3.33 19.42
C THR A 226 -17.78 2.92 17.96
N GLU A 227 -16.84 3.56 17.23
CA GLU A 227 -16.55 3.21 15.83
C GLU A 227 -16.10 1.75 15.70
N SER A 228 -15.15 1.32 16.55
CA SER A 228 -14.62 -0.05 16.56
C SER A 228 -15.70 -1.09 16.89
N LEU A 229 -16.62 -0.76 17.80
CA LEU A 229 -17.75 -1.63 18.16
C LEU A 229 -18.72 -1.81 16.97
N GLY A 230 -18.91 -0.75 16.18
CA GLY A 230 -19.68 -0.80 14.93
C GLY A 230 -19.03 -1.64 13.82
N GLU A 231 -17.72 -1.90 13.90
CA GLU A 231 -16.99 -2.76 12.96
C GLU A 231 -17.06 -4.24 13.34
N ILE A 232 -17.02 -4.57 14.64
CA ILE A 232 -16.93 -5.96 15.11
C ILE A 232 -18.24 -6.55 15.65
N GLY A 233 -19.21 -5.71 16.00
CA GLY A 233 -20.41 -6.09 16.76
C GLY A 233 -21.59 -6.57 15.93
N TYR A 234 -21.40 -7.06 14.70
CA TYR A 234 -22.49 -7.41 13.79
C TYR A 234 -23.50 -8.39 14.42
N GLY A 235 -24.77 -7.96 14.53
CA GLY A 235 -25.84 -8.74 15.14
C GLY A 235 -25.69 -9.01 16.66
N ASN A 236 -24.68 -8.45 17.32
CA ASN A 236 -24.43 -8.69 18.73
C ASN A 236 -25.35 -7.82 19.60
N GLU A 237 -26.25 -8.45 20.35
CA GLU A 237 -27.25 -7.76 21.17
C GLU A 237 -26.67 -6.89 22.28
N GLN A 238 -25.53 -7.29 22.86
CA GLN A 238 -24.82 -6.52 23.89
C GLN A 238 -24.23 -5.24 23.29
N ALA A 239 -23.59 -5.34 22.12
CA ALA A 239 -23.06 -4.19 21.39
C ALA A 239 -24.18 -3.21 21.03
N ILE A 240 -25.29 -3.72 20.47
CA ILE A 240 -26.45 -2.90 20.12
C ILE A 240 -27.03 -2.23 21.36
N SER A 241 -27.25 -2.97 22.43
CA SER A 241 -27.83 -2.42 23.67
C SER A 241 -26.92 -1.36 24.30
N ALA A 242 -25.60 -1.57 24.27
CA ALA A 242 -24.64 -0.59 24.75
C ALA A 242 -24.67 0.70 23.91
N LEU A 243 -24.69 0.58 22.58
CA LEU A 243 -24.82 1.74 21.68
C LEU A 243 -26.12 2.52 21.92
N VAL A 244 -27.25 1.84 22.12
CA VAL A 244 -28.52 2.48 22.48
C VAL A 244 -28.40 3.23 23.80
N GLN A 245 -27.80 2.63 24.83
CA GLN A 245 -27.60 3.27 26.13
C GLN A 245 -26.73 4.53 26.06
N ILE A 246 -25.78 4.61 25.11
CA ILE A 246 -25.00 5.84 24.89
C ILE A 246 -25.90 7.00 24.48
N LEU A 247 -26.95 6.75 23.67
CA LEU A 247 -27.87 7.80 23.24
C LEU A 247 -28.65 8.39 24.42
N ASP A 248 -28.95 7.58 25.42
CA ASP A 248 -29.69 8.01 26.62
C ASP A 248 -28.81 8.77 27.62
N THR A 249 -27.50 8.56 27.59
CA THR A 249 -26.57 9.03 28.62
C THR A 249 -25.59 10.11 28.14
N ALA A 250 -25.35 10.23 26.84
CA ALA A 250 -24.41 11.19 26.29
C ALA A 250 -24.97 12.63 26.36
N GLN A 251 -24.11 13.57 26.75
CA GLN A 251 -24.41 15.01 26.73
C GLN A 251 -23.79 15.73 25.52
N ASN A 252 -23.28 14.97 24.54
CA ASN A 252 -22.50 15.49 23.42
C ASN A 252 -23.05 15.02 22.06
N ASP A 253 -23.54 15.98 21.27
CA ASP A 253 -24.04 15.76 19.90
C ASP A 253 -23.01 15.11 18.97
N ALA A 254 -21.71 15.28 19.24
CA ALA A 254 -20.63 14.74 18.45
C ALA A 254 -20.43 13.21 18.58
N ILE A 255 -21.20 12.52 19.43
CA ILE A 255 -21.22 11.04 19.55
C ILE A 255 -22.44 10.43 18.82
N TYR A 256 -23.53 11.18 18.64
CA TYR A 256 -24.79 10.64 18.13
C TYR A 256 -24.72 10.15 16.68
N TRP A 257 -23.98 10.84 15.81
CA TRP A 257 -23.86 10.41 14.41
C TRP A 257 -23.01 9.14 14.29
N GLN A 258 -21.98 8.94 15.14
CA GLN A 258 -21.18 7.70 15.18
C GLN A 258 -21.98 6.54 15.74
N VAL A 259 -22.82 6.79 16.74
CA VAL A 259 -23.74 5.77 17.25
C VAL A 259 -24.74 5.40 16.16
N ALA A 260 -25.31 6.38 15.43
CA ALA A 260 -26.19 6.11 14.30
C ALA A 260 -25.50 5.30 13.19
N GLU A 261 -24.28 5.68 12.84
CA GLU A 261 -23.42 4.96 11.89
C GLU A 261 -23.20 3.51 12.34
N SER A 262 -22.81 3.30 13.60
CA SER A 262 -22.47 1.99 14.17
C SER A 262 -23.70 1.10 14.28
N LEU A 263 -24.83 1.61 14.79
CA LEU A 263 -26.12 0.91 14.82
C LEU A 263 -26.57 0.50 13.42
N GLY A 264 -26.37 1.37 12.42
CA GLY A 264 -26.68 1.06 11.03
C GLY A 264 -25.79 -0.02 10.40
N LYS A 265 -24.59 -0.26 10.93
CA LYS A 265 -23.71 -1.37 10.50
C LYS A 265 -24.07 -2.69 11.18
N ILE A 266 -24.41 -2.66 12.47
CA ILE A 266 -24.54 -3.88 13.27
C ILE A 266 -25.99 -4.32 13.55
N GLY A 267 -26.96 -3.42 13.37
CA GLY A 267 -28.33 -3.58 13.84
C GLY A 267 -29.35 -4.02 12.80
N ILE A 268 -28.95 -4.76 11.75
CA ILE A 268 -29.86 -5.21 10.69
C ILE A 268 -31.02 -6.02 11.30
N GLY A 269 -32.26 -5.55 11.07
CA GLY A 269 -33.47 -6.17 11.62
C GLY A 269 -33.62 -6.09 13.15
N ASN A 270 -32.75 -5.37 13.86
CA ASN A 270 -32.84 -5.28 15.32
C ASN A 270 -33.78 -4.14 15.76
N GLU A 271 -34.86 -4.49 16.46
CA GLU A 271 -35.90 -3.55 16.88
C GLU A 271 -35.37 -2.40 17.77
N LYS A 272 -34.39 -2.68 18.64
CA LYS A 272 -33.79 -1.64 19.51
C LYS A 272 -32.97 -0.65 18.68
N ALA A 273 -32.19 -1.14 17.72
CA ALA A 273 -31.42 -0.29 16.82
C ALA A 273 -32.34 0.56 15.93
N ILE A 274 -33.41 -0.03 15.38
CA ILE A 274 -34.43 0.67 14.59
C ILE A 274 -35.06 1.79 15.43
N SER A 275 -35.53 1.47 16.63
CA SER A 275 -36.17 2.44 17.52
C SER A 275 -35.24 3.60 17.88
N ALA A 276 -33.97 3.30 18.15
CA ALA A 276 -32.95 4.30 18.44
C ALA A 276 -32.64 5.23 17.25
N LEU A 277 -32.55 4.69 16.02
CA LEU A 277 -32.35 5.51 14.83
C LEU A 277 -33.57 6.38 14.52
N VAL A 278 -34.79 5.88 14.76
CA VAL A 278 -36.02 6.68 14.66
C VAL A 278 -36.01 7.82 15.67
N GLN A 279 -35.65 7.55 16.92
CA GLN A 279 -35.54 8.58 17.95
C GLN A 279 -34.50 9.64 17.57
N LEU A 280 -33.35 9.26 17.04
CA LEU A 280 -32.33 10.22 16.57
C LEU A 280 -32.81 11.06 15.39
N LEU A 281 -33.50 10.43 14.44
CA LEU A 281 -34.10 11.12 13.30
C LEU A 281 -35.10 12.19 13.75
N ASP A 282 -35.88 11.91 14.79
CA ASP A 282 -36.94 12.80 15.27
C ASP A 282 -36.43 13.90 16.23
N THR A 283 -35.50 13.54 17.12
CA THR A 283 -35.13 14.40 18.27
C THR A 283 -33.82 15.14 18.09
N SER A 284 -32.94 14.73 17.17
CA SER A 284 -31.63 15.37 17.02
C SER A 284 -31.75 16.78 16.44
N GLY A 285 -31.11 17.75 17.11
CA GLY A 285 -30.97 19.13 16.60
C GLY A 285 -29.99 19.25 15.44
N ASN A 286 -29.12 18.25 15.23
CA ASN A 286 -28.10 18.25 14.19
C ASN A 286 -28.67 17.67 12.88
N LYS A 287 -28.68 18.50 11.82
CA LYS A 287 -29.22 18.11 10.49
C LYS A 287 -28.49 16.90 9.89
N TYR A 288 -27.17 16.81 10.07
CA TYR A 288 -26.37 15.68 9.57
C TYR A 288 -26.69 14.40 10.33
N THR A 289 -26.77 14.45 11.66
CA THR A 289 -27.16 13.30 12.50
C THR A 289 -28.54 12.76 12.10
N ARG A 290 -29.53 13.65 11.86
CA ARG A 290 -30.86 13.24 11.37
C ARG A 290 -30.79 12.56 10.00
N TRP A 291 -30.10 13.17 9.04
CA TRP A 291 -29.94 12.59 7.71
C TRP A 291 -29.29 11.21 7.78
N LEU A 292 -28.19 11.08 8.53
CA LEU A 292 -27.46 9.82 8.68
C LEU A 292 -28.32 8.76 9.36
N ALA A 293 -29.08 9.13 10.40
CA ALA A 293 -30.01 8.21 11.07
C ALA A 293 -31.07 7.68 10.10
N GLY A 294 -31.66 8.55 9.27
CA GLY A 294 -32.63 8.13 8.24
C GLY A 294 -32.00 7.27 7.13
N TYR A 295 -30.79 7.61 6.68
CA TYR A 295 -30.04 6.80 5.71
C TYR A 295 -29.72 5.40 6.27
N ARG A 296 -29.21 5.32 7.51
CA ARG A 296 -28.85 4.08 8.19
C ARG A 296 -30.08 3.24 8.55
N LEU A 297 -31.18 3.88 8.93
CA LEU A 297 -32.48 3.23 9.12
C LEU A 297 -32.90 2.50 7.85
N GLY A 298 -32.78 3.16 6.70
CA GLY A 298 -33.05 2.53 5.40
C GLY A 298 -32.14 1.34 5.08
N LYS A 299 -30.93 1.24 5.67
CA LYS A 299 -30.04 0.08 5.48
C LYS A 299 -30.37 -1.09 6.39
N ILE A 300 -30.87 -0.84 7.60
CA ILE A 300 -31.21 -1.90 8.57
C ILE A 300 -32.69 -2.33 8.51
N ASP A 301 -33.55 -1.50 7.92
CA ASP A 301 -34.96 -1.75 7.63
C ASP A 301 -35.35 -1.04 6.32
N ASN A 302 -35.12 -1.72 5.19
CA ASN A 302 -35.33 -1.18 3.83
C ASN A 302 -36.77 -0.71 3.55
N ASN A 303 -37.76 -1.18 4.30
CA ASN A 303 -39.18 -0.83 4.10
C ASN A 303 -39.68 0.18 5.14
N HIS A 304 -38.80 0.72 5.98
CA HIS A 304 -39.21 1.67 7.00
C HIS A 304 -39.75 2.95 6.35
N GLU A 305 -40.99 3.32 6.67
CA GLU A 305 -41.72 4.45 6.08
C GLU A 305 -40.89 5.76 6.05
N LYS A 306 -40.23 6.07 7.17
CA LYS A 306 -39.36 7.25 7.29
C LYS A 306 -38.09 7.25 6.41
N ALA A 307 -37.57 6.08 6.03
CA ALA A 307 -36.35 5.98 5.21
C ALA A 307 -36.63 6.15 3.72
N VAL A 308 -37.78 5.65 3.25
CA VAL A 308 -38.23 5.75 1.85
C VAL A 308 -38.40 7.21 1.40
N ILE A 309 -38.87 8.08 2.30
CA ILE A 309 -39.08 9.51 2.03
C ILE A 309 -37.77 10.26 1.73
N LEU A 310 -36.64 9.83 2.30
CA LEU A 310 -35.34 10.51 2.16
C LEU A 310 -34.59 10.18 0.86
N GLN A 311 -34.81 8.99 0.27
CA GLN A 311 -34.11 8.56 -0.95
C GLN A 311 -34.63 9.23 -2.24
N ALA A 312 -35.88 9.69 -2.25
CA ALA A 312 -36.52 10.29 -3.42
C ALA A 312 -36.01 11.69 -3.79
N ALA A 313 -35.11 12.28 -2.99
CA ALA A 313 -34.71 13.68 -3.10
C ALA A 313 -33.34 13.94 -3.78
N THR A 314 -32.63 12.93 -4.33
CA THR A 314 -31.17 13.04 -4.60
C THR A 314 -30.60 12.51 -5.95
N THR A 315 -31.32 12.39 -7.07
CA THR A 315 -30.74 11.86 -8.35
C THR A 315 -30.36 12.94 -9.41
N PRO A 316 -29.12 12.91 -9.99
CA PRO A 316 -28.64 13.83 -11.06
C PRO A 316 -28.26 13.14 -12.41
N GLU A 317 -28.67 13.68 -13.57
CA GLU A 317 -28.29 13.21 -14.92
C GLU A 317 -28.08 14.38 -15.94
N LYS A 318 -27.06 14.24 -16.83
CA LYS A 318 -26.67 14.99 -18.09
C LYS A 318 -25.57 16.09 -18.05
N ILE A 319 -24.37 15.76 -18.58
CA ILE A 319 -23.32 16.70 -19.08
C ILE A 319 -22.58 15.99 -20.24
N GLU A 320 -22.64 16.44 -21.50
CA GLU A 320 -21.80 15.87 -22.59
C GLU A 320 -21.56 16.81 -23.82
N PRO A 321 -22.48 17.70 -24.26
CA PRO A 321 -22.23 18.62 -25.39
C PRO A 321 -21.30 19.83 -25.11
N ASP A 322 -21.03 20.12 -23.84
CA ASP A 322 -20.24 21.31 -23.44
C ASP A 322 -18.72 21.09 -23.53
N HIS A 323 -18.27 19.85 -23.75
CA HIS A 323 -16.86 19.46 -23.60
C HIS A 323 -15.94 19.89 -24.77
N GLU A 324 -16.31 19.63 -26.03
CA GLU A 324 -15.48 20.00 -27.19
C GLU A 324 -15.38 21.53 -27.34
N LYS A 325 -16.47 22.24 -27.06
CA LYS A 325 -16.49 23.70 -27.07
C LYS A 325 -15.60 24.28 -25.95
N ALA A 326 -15.65 23.70 -24.75
CA ALA A 326 -14.77 24.11 -23.66
C ALA A 326 -13.29 23.97 -24.02
N ILE A 327 -12.87 22.87 -24.66
CA ILE A 327 -11.48 22.69 -25.11
C ILE A 327 -11.06 23.78 -26.11
N ALA A 328 -11.92 24.12 -27.08
CA ALA A 328 -11.63 25.15 -28.06
C ALA A 328 -11.49 26.55 -27.42
N ASP A 329 -12.38 26.89 -26.49
CA ASP A 329 -12.35 28.16 -25.77
C ASP A 329 -11.08 28.28 -24.89
N LEU A 330 -10.66 27.18 -24.25
CA LEU A 330 -9.41 27.14 -23.47
C LEU A 330 -8.16 27.34 -24.35
N ILE A 331 -8.09 26.67 -25.51
CA ILE A 331 -6.99 26.87 -26.48
C ILE A 331 -6.97 28.32 -26.97
N GLN A 332 -8.13 28.95 -27.15
CA GLN A 332 -8.18 30.36 -27.54
C GLN A 332 -7.57 31.24 -26.44
N ILE A 333 -7.93 31.03 -25.16
CA ILE A 333 -7.36 31.78 -24.02
C ILE A 333 -5.83 31.69 -24.02
N LEU A 334 -5.26 30.50 -24.23
CA LEU A 334 -3.80 30.31 -24.28
C LEU A 334 -3.11 31.12 -25.39
N ASN A 335 -3.79 31.41 -26.50
CA ASN A 335 -3.20 32.08 -27.65
C ASN A 335 -3.33 33.62 -27.62
N VAL A 336 -4.34 34.16 -26.92
CA VAL A 336 -4.66 35.60 -26.97
C VAL A 336 -4.57 36.32 -25.63
N SER A 337 -4.55 35.59 -24.52
CA SER A 337 -4.47 36.20 -23.20
C SER A 337 -3.05 36.68 -22.91
N GLU A 338 -2.94 37.86 -22.30
CA GLU A 338 -1.70 38.36 -21.68
C GLU A 338 -1.75 38.20 -20.13
N ASP A 339 -2.87 37.68 -19.60
CA ASP A 339 -3.07 37.46 -18.18
C ASP A 339 -2.58 36.05 -17.78
N ASP A 340 -1.49 36.02 -17.01
CA ASP A 340 -0.83 34.80 -16.52
C ASP A 340 -1.79 33.92 -15.68
N GLU A 341 -2.73 34.50 -14.93
CA GLU A 341 -3.70 33.74 -14.12
C GLU A 341 -4.72 33.04 -15.00
N ALA A 342 -5.26 33.73 -16.01
CA ALA A 342 -6.15 33.14 -17.00
C ALA A 342 -5.46 32.06 -17.82
N ILE A 343 -4.19 32.24 -18.19
CA ILE A 343 -3.38 31.21 -18.87
C ILE A 343 -3.21 30.00 -17.96
N SER A 344 -2.84 30.22 -16.69
CA SER A 344 -2.60 29.15 -15.73
C SER A 344 -3.83 28.27 -15.51
N GLN A 345 -4.98 28.92 -15.32
CA GLN A 345 -6.25 28.22 -15.17
C GLN A 345 -6.62 27.46 -16.45
N ALA A 346 -6.34 28.03 -17.62
CA ALA A 346 -6.60 27.37 -18.89
C ALA A 346 -5.72 26.12 -19.08
N LEU A 347 -4.43 26.17 -18.70
CA LEU A 347 -3.51 25.04 -18.75
C LEU A 347 -3.97 23.89 -17.87
N TYR A 348 -4.21 24.17 -16.58
CA TYR A 348 -4.70 23.17 -15.64
C TYR A 348 -5.98 22.49 -16.13
N THR A 349 -6.96 23.29 -16.57
CA THR A 349 -8.23 22.77 -17.05
C THR A 349 -8.08 21.99 -18.36
N LEU A 350 -7.15 22.40 -19.24
CA LEU A 350 -6.88 21.69 -20.49
C LEU A 350 -6.16 20.35 -20.27
N GLY A 351 -5.30 20.23 -19.25
CA GLY A 351 -4.70 18.94 -18.86
C GLY A 351 -5.73 17.92 -18.36
N GLU A 352 -6.81 18.39 -17.72
CA GLU A 352 -7.88 17.53 -17.20
C GLU A 352 -8.98 17.23 -18.23
N LEU A 353 -9.50 18.25 -18.92
CA LEU A 353 -10.59 18.11 -19.89
C LEU A 353 -10.07 17.71 -21.28
N GLY A 354 -8.86 18.12 -21.66
CA GLY A 354 -8.28 17.84 -22.98
C GLY A 354 -7.75 16.42 -23.16
N LYS A 355 -8.13 15.46 -22.30
CA LYS A 355 -7.51 14.13 -22.27
C LYS A 355 -7.69 13.39 -23.60
N GLY A 356 -6.58 13.03 -24.24
CA GLY A 356 -6.54 12.41 -25.57
C GLY A 356 -6.94 13.32 -26.75
N ASP A 357 -7.20 14.62 -26.53
CA ASP A 357 -7.56 15.55 -27.61
C ASP A 357 -6.31 16.06 -28.35
N ALA A 358 -6.25 15.76 -29.65
CA ALA A 358 -5.08 16.09 -30.47
C ALA A 358 -4.83 17.60 -30.63
N LYS A 359 -5.87 18.45 -30.54
CA LYS A 359 -5.71 19.91 -30.64
C LYS A 359 -5.16 20.47 -29.34
N ALA A 360 -5.68 20.01 -28.21
CA ALA A 360 -5.19 20.37 -26.88
C ALA A 360 -3.70 20.02 -26.73
N ILE A 361 -3.31 18.78 -27.09
CA ILE A 361 -1.92 18.34 -27.04
C ILE A 361 -1.02 19.20 -27.94
N SER A 362 -1.47 19.50 -29.15
CA SER A 362 -0.68 20.31 -30.09
C SER A 362 -0.52 21.76 -29.59
N ALA A 363 -1.56 22.35 -29.00
CA ALA A 363 -1.50 23.69 -28.42
C ALA A 363 -0.53 23.75 -27.22
N LEU A 364 -0.57 22.75 -26.33
CA LEU A 364 0.37 22.66 -25.21
C LEU A 364 1.81 22.48 -25.68
N CYS A 365 2.06 21.58 -26.65
CA CYS A 365 3.41 21.39 -27.20
C CYS A 365 3.95 22.67 -27.85
N GLN A 366 3.11 23.38 -28.62
CA GLN A 366 3.49 24.64 -29.22
C GLN A 366 3.83 25.70 -28.16
N LEU A 367 3.00 25.81 -27.11
CA LEU A 367 3.25 26.78 -26.05
C LEU A 367 4.54 26.48 -25.28
N LEU A 368 4.86 25.20 -25.08
CA LEU A 368 6.13 24.75 -24.49
C LEU A 368 7.35 25.19 -25.33
N ASP A 369 7.21 25.20 -26.67
CA ASP A 369 8.28 25.61 -27.59
C ASP A 369 8.41 27.14 -27.74
N THR A 370 7.30 27.89 -27.63
CA THR A 370 7.28 29.32 -27.97
C THR A 370 7.30 30.27 -26.78
N SER A 371 6.93 29.80 -25.58
CA SER A 371 6.86 30.65 -24.39
C SER A 371 8.24 30.89 -23.79
N GLU A 372 8.57 32.14 -23.47
CA GLU A 372 9.74 32.52 -22.68
C GLU A 372 9.43 32.61 -21.18
N ASN A 373 8.15 32.48 -20.79
CA ASN A 373 7.73 32.57 -19.40
C ASN A 373 7.92 31.21 -18.69
N GLU A 374 8.95 31.12 -17.85
CA GLU A 374 9.30 29.91 -17.11
C GLU A 374 8.16 29.39 -16.22
N TYR A 375 7.37 30.28 -15.62
CA TYR A 375 6.22 29.89 -14.80
C TYR A 375 5.12 29.20 -15.63
N ILE A 376 4.88 29.69 -16.85
CA ILE A 376 3.95 29.06 -17.79
C ILE A 376 4.50 27.70 -18.24
N LEU A 377 5.80 27.61 -18.54
CA LEU A 377 6.42 26.36 -19.02
C LEU A 377 6.30 25.22 -18.00
N VAL A 378 6.44 25.50 -16.70
CA VAL A 378 6.21 24.53 -15.63
C VAL A 378 4.80 23.92 -15.72
N GLN A 379 3.78 24.77 -15.84
CA GLN A 379 2.39 24.33 -15.89
C GLN A 379 2.03 23.63 -17.21
N VAL A 380 2.65 24.04 -18.32
CA VAL A 380 2.51 23.34 -19.60
C VAL A 380 3.08 21.92 -19.48
N ALA A 381 4.26 21.77 -18.87
CA ALA A 381 4.87 20.45 -18.64
C ALA A 381 3.96 19.56 -17.79
N GLU A 382 3.44 20.08 -16.67
CA GLU A 382 2.47 19.37 -15.81
C GLU A 382 1.21 18.96 -16.59
N SER A 383 0.65 19.88 -17.37
CA SER A 383 -0.55 19.62 -18.17
C SER A 383 -0.33 18.53 -19.21
N LEU A 384 0.84 18.52 -19.86
CA LEU A 384 1.25 17.45 -20.78
C LEU A 384 1.41 16.09 -20.07
N GLY A 385 1.79 16.07 -18.79
CA GLY A 385 1.84 14.87 -17.97
C GLY A 385 0.47 14.24 -17.67
N ASN A 386 -0.61 15.04 -17.75
CA ASN A 386 -1.98 14.61 -17.42
C ASN A 386 -2.85 14.34 -18.65
N ILE A 387 -2.44 14.81 -19.84
CA ILE A 387 -3.31 14.89 -21.01
C ILE A 387 -3.47 13.55 -21.76
N ASP A 388 -2.41 12.78 -22.00
CA ASP A 388 -2.55 11.58 -22.83
C ASP A 388 -1.39 10.59 -22.59
N PRO A 389 -1.60 9.53 -21.78
CA PRO A 389 -0.62 8.49 -21.56
C PRO A 389 -0.17 7.82 -22.86
N GLY A 390 1.14 7.77 -23.11
CA GLY A 390 1.73 7.17 -24.30
C GLY A 390 1.81 8.09 -25.53
N ASN A 391 1.37 9.36 -25.43
CA ASN A 391 1.41 10.27 -26.57
C ASN A 391 2.84 10.67 -26.97
N GLU A 392 3.28 10.26 -28.16
CA GLU A 392 4.65 10.50 -28.62
C GLU A 392 5.02 11.98 -28.76
N LYS A 393 4.04 12.85 -29.07
CA LYS A 393 4.31 14.30 -29.22
C LYS A 393 4.56 14.93 -27.85
N ALA A 394 3.68 14.66 -26.88
CA ALA A 394 3.85 15.12 -25.51
C ALA A 394 5.18 14.63 -24.92
N ILE A 395 5.50 13.34 -25.10
CA ILE A 395 6.78 12.76 -24.66
C ILE A 395 7.97 13.47 -25.31
N SER A 396 7.92 13.71 -26.62
CA SER A 396 9.01 14.38 -27.34
C SER A 396 9.21 15.83 -26.87
N ALA A 397 8.13 16.56 -26.60
CA ALA A 397 8.18 17.92 -26.09
C ALA A 397 8.81 17.98 -24.68
N LEU A 398 8.40 17.08 -23.77
CA LEU A 398 9.00 16.99 -22.43
C LEU A 398 10.48 16.58 -22.48
N LEU A 399 10.85 15.67 -23.38
CA LEU A 399 12.25 15.28 -23.60
C LEU A 399 13.11 16.44 -24.09
N GLN A 400 12.56 17.32 -24.94
CA GLN A 400 13.27 18.51 -25.39
C GLN A 400 13.62 19.40 -24.20
N ILE A 401 12.65 19.68 -23.32
CA ILE A 401 12.84 20.49 -22.11
C ILE A 401 13.94 19.92 -21.22
N ILE A 402 13.92 18.62 -20.95
CA ILE A 402 14.96 17.95 -20.13
C ILE A 402 16.37 18.16 -20.71
N ASN A 403 16.49 18.22 -22.04
CA ASN A 403 17.79 18.34 -22.70
C ASN A 403 18.25 19.79 -22.92
N THR A 404 17.33 20.76 -22.96
CA THR A 404 17.64 22.14 -23.36
C THR A 404 17.48 23.17 -22.24
N SER A 405 16.67 22.89 -21.22
CA SER A 405 16.43 23.82 -20.11
C SER A 405 17.63 23.85 -19.16
N GLU A 406 17.98 25.04 -18.67
CA GLU A 406 18.88 25.21 -17.52
C GLU A 406 18.11 25.43 -16.21
N ASN A 407 16.77 25.56 -16.28
CA ASN A 407 15.91 25.73 -15.12
C ASN A 407 15.53 24.35 -14.56
N ASP A 408 16.07 24.04 -13.38
CA ASP A 408 15.84 22.81 -12.62
C ASP A 408 14.35 22.55 -12.32
N GLU A 409 13.55 23.60 -12.07
CA GLU A 409 12.12 23.46 -11.78
C GLU A 409 11.36 22.92 -12.99
N ILE A 410 11.61 23.47 -14.18
CA ILE A 410 10.96 22.97 -15.40
C ILE A 410 11.40 21.52 -15.69
N ILE A 411 12.68 21.18 -15.46
CA ILE A 411 13.19 19.81 -15.64
C ILE A 411 12.46 18.85 -14.69
N VAL A 412 12.30 19.22 -13.42
CA VAL A 412 11.58 18.42 -12.41
C VAL A 412 10.18 18.07 -12.89
N TYR A 413 9.39 19.05 -13.33
CA TYR A 413 8.03 18.81 -13.79
C TYR A 413 7.99 17.97 -15.08
N ALA A 414 8.97 18.16 -15.98
CA ALA A 414 9.10 17.34 -17.18
C ALA A 414 9.44 15.87 -16.83
N VAL A 415 10.31 15.64 -15.85
CA VAL A 415 10.68 14.31 -15.34
C VAL A 415 9.50 13.60 -14.69
N GLU A 416 8.72 14.29 -13.87
CA GLU A 416 7.51 13.72 -13.27
C GLU A 416 6.47 13.38 -14.35
N SER A 417 6.25 14.31 -15.29
CA SER A 417 5.29 14.16 -16.37
C SER A 417 5.65 13.00 -17.30
N LEU A 418 6.94 12.83 -17.63
CA LEU A 418 7.42 11.64 -18.34
C LEU A 418 7.16 10.35 -17.57
N GLY A 419 7.25 10.36 -16.23
CA GLY A 419 6.87 9.22 -15.40
C GLY A 419 5.38 8.86 -15.49
N ASN A 420 4.51 9.81 -15.82
CA ASN A 420 3.07 9.60 -15.94
C ASN A 420 2.66 9.13 -17.36
N ILE A 421 3.31 9.66 -18.41
CA ILE A 421 2.92 9.36 -19.81
C ILE A 421 3.88 8.44 -20.55
N GLY A 422 5.11 8.25 -20.05
CA GLY A 422 6.21 7.59 -20.76
C GLY A 422 6.26 6.06 -20.64
N MET A 423 5.15 5.40 -20.29
CA MET A 423 5.08 3.95 -20.10
C MET A 423 5.67 3.21 -21.32
N ASN A 424 6.70 2.39 -21.10
CA ASN A 424 7.42 1.63 -22.14
C ASN A 424 8.00 2.46 -23.31
N ASN A 425 8.16 3.77 -23.13
CA ASN A 425 8.79 4.61 -24.15
C ASN A 425 10.31 4.58 -24.00
N GLU A 426 11.01 3.97 -24.95
CA GLU A 426 12.47 3.79 -24.90
C GLU A 426 13.24 5.12 -24.74
N LYS A 427 12.76 6.21 -25.35
CA LYS A 427 13.42 7.51 -25.27
C LYS A 427 13.23 8.15 -23.90
N ALA A 428 12.03 8.08 -23.35
CA ALA A 428 11.72 8.56 -22.00
C ALA A 428 12.57 7.81 -20.96
N ILE A 429 12.59 6.48 -21.05
CA ILE A 429 13.39 5.61 -20.16
C ILE A 429 14.88 5.98 -20.26
N ALA A 430 15.43 6.05 -21.47
CA ALA A 430 16.84 6.38 -21.66
C ALA A 430 17.22 7.75 -21.08
N ALA A 431 16.37 8.77 -21.25
CA ALA A 431 16.59 10.10 -20.69
C ALA A 431 16.54 10.10 -19.16
N LEU A 432 15.56 9.42 -18.56
CA LEU A 432 15.46 9.30 -17.11
C LEU A 432 16.62 8.49 -16.50
N VAL A 433 17.09 7.43 -17.17
CA VAL A 433 18.30 6.69 -16.75
C VAL A 433 19.53 7.58 -16.78
N GLN A 434 19.66 8.46 -17.79
CA GLN A 434 20.77 9.42 -17.82
C GLN A 434 20.70 10.44 -16.69
N LEU A 435 19.50 10.93 -16.34
CA LEU A 435 19.33 11.83 -15.20
C LEU A 435 19.65 11.13 -13.89
N LEU A 436 19.25 9.87 -13.73
CA LEU A 436 19.58 9.05 -12.57
C LEU A 436 21.10 8.86 -12.39
N ASP A 437 21.85 8.75 -13.48
CA ASP A 437 23.31 8.54 -13.45
C ASP A 437 24.13 9.85 -13.43
N LYS A 438 23.56 11.00 -13.82
CA LYS A 438 24.37 12.22 -14.06
C LYS A 438 23.88 13.47 -13.35
N SER A 439 22.63 13.49 -12.88
CA SER A 439 22.09 14.65 -12.19
C SER A 439 22.90 14.98 -10.94
N GLN A 440 23.27 16.25 -10.79
CA GLN A 440 23.85 16.77 -9.55
C GLN A 440 22.77 17.26 -8.58
N ASN A 441 21.54 17.43 -9.06
CA ASN A 441 20.39 17.82 -8.25
C ASN A 441 19.75 16.56 -7.64
N GLU A 442 19.87 16.43 -6.31
CA GLU A 442 19.36 15.28 -5.54
C GLU A 442 17.84 15.08 -5.73
N TYR A 443 17.09 16.17 -5.87
CA TYR A 443 15.64 16.09 -6.07
C TYR A 443 15.29 15.56 -7.45
N THR A 444 15.99 16.03 -8.49
CA THR A 444 15.84 15.51 -9.87
C THR A 444 16.23 14.03 -9.96
N HIS A 445 17.29 13.62 -9.24
CA HIS A 445 17.70 12.21 -9.13
C HIS A 445 16.58 11.34 -8.56
N LYS A 446 16.07 11.68 -7.37
CA LYS A 446 14.99 10.94 -6.70
C LYS A 446 13.73 10.86 -7.56
N LEU A 447 13.40 11.97 -8.23
CA LEU A 447 12.23 12.03 -9.09
C LEU A 447 12.42 11.18 -10.36
N ALA A 448 13.62 11.16 -10.94
CA ALA A 448 13.95 10.25 -12.04
C ALA A 448 13.81 8.79 -11.62
N ALA A 449 14.30 8.42 -10.42
CA ALA A 449 14.13 7.08 -9.87
C ALA A 449 12.64 6.72 -9.71
N LYS A 450 11.86 7.60 -9.07
CA LYS A 450 10.42 7.43 -8.90
C LYS A 450 9.67 7.31 -10.24
N SER A 451 10.01 8.15 -11.22
CA SER A 451 9.41 8.12 -12.55
C SER A 451 9.77 6.84 -13.32
N LEU A 452 11.02 6.38 -13.25
CA LEU A 452 11.45 5.11 -13.84
C LEU A 452 10.67 3.93 -13.26
N GLY A 453 10.43 3.91 -11.95
CA GLY A 453 9.64 2.88 -11.28
C GLY A 453 8.20 2.77 -11.78
N LYS A 454 7.65 3.82 -12.39
CA LYS A 454 6.32 3.82 -13.01
C LYS A 454 6.31 3.29 -14.45
N ILE A 455 7.38 3.53 -15.22
CA ILE A 455 7.36 3.34 -16.69
C ILE A 455 8.16 2.15 -17.20
N VAL A 456 9.07 1.61 -16.38
CA VAL A 456 9.94 0.49 -16.75
C VAL A 456 9.23 -0.85 -16.51
N THR A 457 9.02 -1.61 -17.57
CA THR A 457 8.42 -2.96 -17.46
C THR A 457 9.16 -4.05 -18.24
N SER A 458 10.05 -3.69 -19.16
CA SER A 458 10.80 -4.67 -19.96
C SER A 458 12.14 -5.04 -19.32
N ASN A 459 12.60 -6.29 -19.47
CA ASN A 459 13.90 -6.72 -18.94
C ASN A 459 15.08 -5.87 -19.46
N LYS A 460 15.01 -5.42 -20.73
CA LYS A 460 16.02 -4.56 -21.35
C LYS A 460 16.14 -3.23 -20.60
N ASP A 461 15.01 -2.62 -20.26
CA ASP A 461 14.98 -1.32 -19.58
C ASP A 461 15.39 -1.46 -18.11
N ILE A 462 14.92 -2.52 -17.45
CA ILE A 462 15.36 -2.87 -16.08
C ILE A 462 16.88 -3.01 -16.02
N PHE A 463 17.49 -3.66 -17.02
CA PHE A 463 18.94 -3.86 -17.06
C PHE A 463 19.71 -2.53 -17.04
N LEU A 464 19.23 -1.54 -17.82
CA LEU A 464 19.82 -0.20 -17.86
C LEU A 464 19.68 0.54 -16.53
N VAL A 465 18.52 0.43 -15.88
CA VAL A 465 18.27 1.04 -14.56
C VAL A 465 19.22 0.45 -13.51
N VAL A 466 19.34 -0.89 -13.47
CA VAL A 466 20.24 -1.59 -12.54
C VAL A 466 21.69 -1.14 -12.73
N GLN A 467 22.13 -0.98 -13.99
CA GLN A 467 23.47 -0.47 -14.29
C GLN A 467 23.72 0.97 -13.82
N ALA A 468 22.70 1.84 -13.90
CA ALA A 468 22.82 3.23 -13.44
C ALA A 468 22.91 3.33 -11.91
N LEU A 469 22.17 2.49 -11.18
CA LEU A 469 22.12 2.57 -9.71
C LEU A 469 23.31 1.91 -8.99
N ARG A 470 24.08 1.04 -9.65
CA ARG A 470 25.11 0.21 -8.98
C ARG A 470 26.25 1.02 -8.31
N SER A 471 26.53 2.23 -8.78
CA SER A 471 27.62 3.08 -8.28
C SER A 471 27.20 4.00 -7.13
N TYR A 472 25.92 4.01 -6.77
CA TYR A 472 25.36 4.97 -5.83
C TYR A 472 25.17 4.39 -4.44
N LYS A 473 25.25 5.27 -3.44
CA LYS A 473 24.70 4.99 -2.12
C LYS A 473 23.19 5.15 -2.23
N LEU A 474 22.48 4.04 -2.37
CA LEU A 474 21.03 4.01 -2.54
C LEU A 474 20.33 4.75 -1.40
N ASP A 475 19.52 5.74 -1.75
CA ASP A 475 18.50 6.30 -0.87
C ASP A 475 17.21 5.46 -0.90
N SER A 476 16.12 5.97 -0.33
CA SER A 476 14.86 5.22 -0.26
C SER A 476 14.24 5.01 -1.63
N GLU A 477 14.24 6.02 -2.48
CA GLU A 477 13.66 6.00 -3.81
C GLU A 477 14.48 5.11 -4.76
N ASP A 478 15.81 5.18 -4.68
CA ASP A 478 16.72 4.29 -5.39
C ASP A 478 16.51 2.84 -4.96
N TYR A 479 16.35 2.59 -3.67
CA TYR A 479 16.12 1.25 -3.15
C TYR A 479 14.77 0.68 -3.59
N ASP A 480 13.71 1.49 -3.59
CA ASP A 480 12.39 1.06 -4.06
C ASP A 480 12.41 0.72 -5.56
N LEU A 481 13.12 1.52 -6.37
CA LEU A 481 13.30 1.26 -7.79
C LEU A 481 14.11 -0.02 -8.06
N ILE A 482 15.27 -0.17 -7.41
CA ILE A 482 16.11 -1.36 -7.62
C ILE A 482 15.46 -2.62 -7.06
N TRP A 483 14.68 -2.52 -5.98
CA TRP A 483 13.88 -3.63 -5.47
C TRP A 483 12.86 -4.09 -6.50
N ASN A 484 12.13 -3.15 -7.12
CA ASN A 484 11.19 -3.45 -8.20
C ASN A 484 11.90 -4.14 -9.39
N CYS A 485 13.09 -3.66 -9.76
CA CYS A 485 13.94 -4.30 -10.76
C CYS A 485 14.28 -5.76 -10.38
N ALA A 486 14.70 -5.99 -9.13
CA ALA A 486 15.03 -7.34 -8.64
C ALA A 486 13.82 -8.28 -8.58
N GLN A 487 12.60 -7.76 -8.40
CA GLN A 487 11.37 -8.57 -8.44
C GLN A 487 11.01 -9.01 -9.86
N ASN A 488 11.32 -8.19 -10.87
CA ASN A 488 10.91 -8.41 -12.26
C ASN A 488 12.03 -8.94 -13.16
N MET A 489 13.24 -9.15 -12.62
CA MET A 489 14.39 -9.66 -13.36
C MET A 489 14.90 -11.00 -12.78
N PRO A 490 15.27 -11.96 -13.64
CA PRO A 490 15.96 -13.18 -13.19
C PRO A 490 17.27 -12.87 -12.46
N TYR A 491 17.58 -13.62 -11.40
CA TYR A 491 18.80 -13.41 -10.60
C TYR A 491 20.09 -13.32 -11.45
N PRO A 492 20.36 -14.22 -12.42
CA PRO A 492 21.56 -14.11 -13.23
C PRO A 492 21.65 -12.82 -14.06
N GLU A 493 20.54 -12.38 -14.66
CA GLU A 493 20.48 -11.15 -15.46
C GLU A 493 20.70 -9.90 -14.58
N PHE A 494 20.07 -9.88 -13.40
CA PHE A 494 20.25 -8.79 -12.45
C PHE A 494 21.69 -8.72 -11.94
N TYR A 495 22.25 -9.88 -11.55
CA TYR A 495 23.63 -9.96 -11.09
C TYR A 495 24.61 -9.48 -12.16
N GLN A 496 24.38 -9.85 -13.42
CA GLN A 496 25.16 -9.36 -14.54
C GLN A 496 25.05 -7.84 -14.67
N ALA A 497 23.85 -7.26 -14.66
CA ALA A 497 23.66 -5.81 -14.72
C ALA A 497 24.35 -5.08 -13.55
N TRP A 498 24.25 -5.65 -12.35
CA TRP A 498 24.79 -5.06 -11.12
C TRP A 498 26.33 -5.10 -11.08
N HIS A 499 26.95 -6.21 -11.49
CA HIS A 499 28.40 -6.42 -11.34
C HIS A 499 29.22 -6.25 -12.62
N HIS A 500 28.63 -6.42 -13.80
CA HIS A 500 29.33 -6.48 -15.07
C HIS A 500 28.84 -5.39 -16.04
N SER A 501 29.78 -4.73 -16.71
CA SER A 501 29.51 -3.73 -17.77
C SER A 501 29.51 -4.37 -19.14
#